data_AF-A0AAZ3R2Z1-F1
#
_entry.id   AF-A0AAZ3R2Z1-F1
#
_cell.length_a   1.000
_cell.length_b   1.000
_cell.length_c   1.000
_cell.angle_alpha   90.00
_cell.angle_beta   90.00
_cell.angle_gamma   90.00
#
_symmetry.space_group_name_H-M   'P 1'
#
loop_
_entity.id
_entity.type
_entity.pdbx_description
1 polymer ?
#
loop_
_entity_poly.entity_id
_entity_poly.type
_entity_poly.pdbx_seq_one_letter_code
_entity_poly.pdbx_strand_id
1 'polypeptide(L)'
;PSIEGAKVSVSECVVTLGWPNPVFNTTTSLHPPLALLSSFLPSPLILSSLLGYARIVLALLAFYLMPCCPVPAVFFYLLSALLDAFDGHAARALNQGTKFGAMLDMLTDRCATMCLLVNLALLYPSYTFLFQISMSLDIASHWLHLHSSMMKGSTSHKAIDLSGNPILRLYYTSRPVLFVMCMGNELFFCLLYVSYYIEEPHVWLQWLLGVCAVVCVLKSAISVLHLITASRNMAAIDVSDRERERSKAE
;
A
#
# COMPACT_ATOMS: atom_id res chain seq x y z
N PRO A 1 14.47 -38.35 20.22
CA PRO A 1 15.26 -38.66 19.01
C PRO A 1 14.44 -38.36 17.74
N SER A 2 14.41 -37.09 17.31
CA SER A 2 15.15 -36.54 16.14
C SER A 2 14.28 -36.61 14.88
N ILE A 3 13.51 -35.58 14.52
CA ILE A 3 13.82 -34.40 13.68
C ILE A 3 14.44 -34.74 12.33
N GLU A 4 13.64 -34.59 11.27
CA GLU A 4 13.95 -34.16 9.89
C GLU A 4 12.58 -33.84 9.24
N GLY A 5 12.24 -32.70 8.66
CA GLY A 5 13.06 -31.68 8.00
C GLY A 5 12.57 -31.45 6.57
N ALA A 6 11.26 -31.29 6.34
CA ALA A 6 10.71 -31.07 4.99
C ALA A 6 10.90 -29.61 4.55
N LYS A 7 11.96 -29.36 3.77
CA LYS A 7 12.16 -28.12 3.00
C LYS A 7 11.21 -28.10 1.81
N VAL A 8 10.24 -27.19 1.81
CA VAL A 8 9.49 -26.84 0.59
C VAL A 8 10.23 -25.70 -0.10
N SER A 9 10.77 -25.98 -1.28
CA SER A 9 11.53 -25.05 -2.12
C SER A 9 10.57 -24.09 -2.85
N VAL A 10 10.81 -22.79 -2.70
CA VAL A 10 9.97 -21.68 -3.19
C VAL A 10 10.23 -21.42 -4.70
N SER A 11 10.11 -22.44 -5.55
CA SER A 11 10.51 -22.31 -6.97
C SER A 11 9.43 -22.67 -8.01
N GLU A 12 8.22 -23.08 -7.63
CA GLU A 12 7.20 -23.57 -8.59
C GLU A 12 5.96 -22.68 -8.75
N CYS A 13 6.07 -21.37 -8.55
CA CYS A 13 4.94 -20.44 -8.73
C CYS A 13 5.23 -19.29 -9.72
N VAL A 14 5.99 -19.56 -10.79
CA VAL A 14 6.33 -18.54 -11.82
C VAL A 14 6.06 -19.04 -13.26
N VAL A 15 5.35 -20.15 -13.45
CA VAL A 15 5.04 -20.67 -14.80
C VAL A 15 3.54 -20.83 -14.99
N THR A 16 2.81 -19.72 -15.15
CA THR A 16 1.42 -19.72 -15.67
C THR A 16 0.89 -18.34 -16.09
N LEU A 17 1.74 -17.34 -16.33
CA LEU A 17 1.33 -16.06 -16.90
C LEU A 17 2.21 -15.77 -18.11
N GLY A 18 1.71 -16.13 -19.30
CA GLY A 18 2.38 -15.94 -20.58
C GLY A 18 2.60 -14.47 -20.91
N TRP A 19 3.69 -13.90 -20.39
CA TRP A 19 4.25 -12.63 -20.84
C TRP A 19 5.14 -12.88 -22.08
N PRO A 20 5.09 -12.01 -23.11
CA PRO A 20 6.00 -12.13 -24.25
C PRO A 20 7.45 -11.90 -23.81
N ASN A 21 8.34 -12.82 -24.21
CA ASN A 21 9.78 -12.78 -23.92
C ASN A 21 10.44 -11.51 -24.48
N PRO A 22 11.15 -10.69 -23.68
CA PRO A 22 12.06 -9.70 -24.22
C PRO A 22 13.30 -10.40 -24.78
N VAL A 23 13.55 -10.22 -26.06
CA VAL A 23 14.78 -10.65 -26.74
C VAL A 23 15.95 -9.82 -26.17
N PHE A 24 16.75 -10.42 -25.30
CA PHE A 24 18.03 -9.87 -24.86
C PHE A 24 19.13 -10.42 -25.76
N ASN A 25 19.68 -9.55 -26.61
CA ASN A 25 20.86 -9.86 -27.40
C ASN A 25 22.09 -9.86 -26.49
N THR A 26 22.71 -11.02 -26.33
CA THR A 26 23.96 -11.22 -25.58
C THR A 26 25.15 -10.65 -26.35
N THR A 27 25.75 -9.58 -25.82
CA THR A 27 27.18 -9.34 -25.96
C THR A 27 27.78 -9.00 -24.60
N THR A 28 28.66 -9.89 -24.18
CA THR A 28 29.49 -9.86 -22.99
C THR A 28 30.42 -8.64 -22.92
N SER A 29 30.41 -7.90 -21.82
CA SER A 29 31.64 -7.35 -21.24
C SER A 29 31.54 -7.27 -19.72
N LEU A 30 32.59 -7.77 -19.08
CA LEU A 30 32.81 -7.87 -17.64
C LEU A 30 33.10 -6.45 -17.10
N HIS A 31 32.18 -5.86 -16.33
CA HIS A 31 32.39 -4.58 -15.64
C HIS A 31 32.18 -4.74 -14.12
N PRO A 32 32.91 -3.99 -13.27
CA PRO A 32 32.99 -4.22 -11.83
C PRO A 32 31.65 -3.96 -11.13
N PRO A 33 31.37 -4.62 -9.98
CA PRO A 33 30.08 -4.57 -9.29
C PRO A 33 29.67 -3.17 -8.78
N LEU A 34 30.60 -2.21 -8.74
CA LEU A 34 30.32 -0.82 -8.35
C LEU A 34 29.60 0.00 -9.44
N ALA A 35 29.66 -0.41 -10.72
CA ALA A 35 28.99 0.30 -11.82
C ALA A 35 27.48 0.00 -11.92
N LEU A 36 27.02 -1.09 -11.30
CA LEU A 36 25.60 -1.45 -11.24
C LEU A 36 24.86 -0.64 -10.17
N LEU A 37 25.58 -0.18 -9.13
CA LEU A 37 25.03 0.72 -8.12
C LEU A 37 24.88 2.15 -8.67
N SER A 38 25.76 2.60 -9.57
CA SER A 38 25.68 3.95 -10.16
C SER A 38 24.70 4.07 -11.32
N SER A 39 24.35 2.96 -11.99
CA SER A 39 23.30 2.94 -13.03
C SER A 39 21.88 2.84 -12.47
N PHE A 40 21.72 2.49 -11.19
CA PHE A 40 20.43 2.49 -10.47
C PHE A 40 20.10 3.82 -9.78
N LEU A 41 21.06 4.75 -9.72
CA LEU A 41 20.91 6.06 -9.08
C LEU A 41 20.89 7.15 -10.15
N PRO A 42 19.71 7.54 -10.68
CA PRO A 42 19.62 8.74 -11.48
C PRO A 42 20.05 9.95 -10.65
N SER A 43 20.66 10.90 -11.35
CA SER A 43 21.27 12.16 -10.94
C SER A 43 20.50 13.01 -9.92
N PRO A 44 21.09 14.13 -9.46
CA PRO A 44 21.34 14.40 -8.04
C PRO A 44 20.13 14.12 -7.15
N LEU A 45 20.35 13.32 -6.11
CA LEU A 45 19.50 13.05 -4.95
C LEU A 45 18.20 13.89 -4.90
N ILE A 46 17.15 13.39 -5.56
CA ILE A 46 15.79 13.93 -5.41
C ILE A 46 15.46 13.79 -3.92
N LEU A 47 15.33 14.92 -3.21
CA LEU A 47 15.12 14.95 -1.76
C LEU A 47 13.93 14.05 -1.36
N SER A 48 12.86 14.08 -2.15
CA SER A 48 11.69 13.22 -1.98
C SER A 48 12.00 11.73 -2.13
N SER A 49 12.85 11.32 -3.07
CA SER A 49 13.25 9.91 -3.23
C SER A 49 14.10 9.42 -2.06
N LEU A 50 15.01 10.25 -1.53
CA LEU A 50 15.79 9.91 -0.35
C LEU A 50 14.89 9.75 0.88
N LEU A 51 13.92 10.66 1.06
CA LEU A 51 12.94 10.57 2.15
C LEU A 51 12.09 9.30 2.04
N GLY A 52 11.67 8.93 0.83
CA GLY A 52 10.97 7.67 0.57
C GLY A 52 11.78 6.42 0.94
N TYR A 53 13.08 6.39 0.64
CA TYR A 53 13.94 5.26 1.07
C TYR A 53 14.19 5.27 2.59
N ALA A 54 14.39 6.45 3.19
CA ALA A 54 14.55 6.58 4.64
C ALA A 54 13.31 6.06 5.38
N ARG A 55 12.12 6.36 4.86
CA ARG A 55 10.84 5.86 5.36
C ARG A 55 10.78 4.33 5.39
N ILE A 56 11.19 3.67 4.31
CA ILE A 56 11.24 2.19 4.24
C ILE A 56 12.18 1.63 5.32
N VAL A 57 13.37 2.20 5.47
CA VAL A 57 14.34 1.78 6.48
C VAL A 57 13.79 1.95 7.89
N LEU A 58 13.14 3.08 8.19
CA LEU A 58 12.52 3.36 9.49
C LEU A 58 11.36 2.40 9.79
N ALA A 59 10.54 2.07 8.79
CA ALA A 59 9.47 1.10 8.94
C ALA A 59 10.02 -0.31 9.23
N LEU A 60 11.04 -0.76 8.50
CA LEU A 60 11.70 -2.04 8.75
C LEU A 60 12.33 -2.10 10.14
N LEU A 61 12.97 -1.02 10.57
CA LEU A 61 13.51 -0.90 11.92
C LEU A 61 12.41 -0.97 12.98
N ALA A 62 11.28 -0.31 12.75
CA ALA A 62 10.12 -0.40 13.64
C ALA A 62 9.64 -1.86 13.78
N PHE A 63 9.44 -2.57 12.66
CA PHE A 63 8.98 -3.97 12.68
C PHE A 63 9.98 -4.91 13.35
N TYR A 64 11.28 -4.68 13.15
CA TYR A 64 12.32 -5.43 13.85
C TYR A 64 12.27 -5.22 15.37
N LEU A 65 11.92 -4.02 15.81
CA LEU A 65 11.86 -3.66 17.23
C LEU A 65 10.53 -4.03 17.90
N MET A 66 9.44 -4.24 17.15
CA MET A 66 8.11 -4.53 17.72
C MET A 66 8.12 -5.69 18.74
N PRO A 67 8.79 -6.83 18.48
CA PRO A 67 8.81 -7.94 19.44
C PRO A 67 9.56 -7.64 20.75
N CYS A 68 10.59 -6.77 20.71
CA CYS A 68 11.54 -6.60 21.80
C CYS A 68 11.34 -5.30 22.59
N CYS A 69 11.02 -4.21 21.88
CA CYS A 69 11.08 -2.85 22.40
C CYS A 69 9.87 -2.03 21.86
N PRO A 70 8.69 -2.11 22.49
CA PRO A 70 7.47 -1.52 21.95
C PRO A 70 7.52 0.01 21.82
N VAL A 71 8.17 0.71 22.75
CA VAL A 71 8.28 2.18 22.74
C VAL A 71 9.13 2.69 21.55
N PRO A 72 10.39 2.23 21.36
CA PRO A 72 11.16 2.56 20.16
C PRO A 72 10.48 2.15 18.86
N ALA A 73 9.81 0.98 18.83
CA ALA A 73 9.13 0.51 17.63
C ALA A 73 8.04 1.48 17.16
N VAL A 74 7.18 1.93 18.09
CA VAL A 74 6.12 2.91 17.78
C VAL A 74 6.70 4.24 17.37
N PHE A 75 7.76 4.70 18.04
CA PHE A 75 8.45 5.94 17.64
C PHE A 75 8.95 5.90 16.19
N PHE A 76 9.67 4.84 15.80
CA PHE A 76 10.15 4.70 14.43
C PHE A 76 9.03 4.52 13.41
N TYR A 77 7.95 3.82 13.78
CA TYR A 77 6.77 3.65 12.93
C TYR A 77 6.08 5.00 12.68
N LEU A 78 5.80 5.77 13.73
CA LEU A 78 5.19 7.09 13.62
C LEU A 78 6.09 8.09 12.89
N LEU A 79 7.40 8.01 13.10
CA LEU A 79 8.36 8.83 12.36
C LEU A 79 8.35 8.48 10.86
N SER A 80 8.30 7.19 10.52
CA SER A 80 8.14 6.73 9.14
C SER A 80 6.84 7.27 8.52
N ALA A 81 5.71 7.16 9.23
CA ALA A 81 4.42 7.69 8.78
C ALA A 81 4.39 9.23 8.67
N LEU A 82 5.15 9.95 9.49
CA LEU A 82 5.25 11.41 9.40
C LEU A 82 6.04 11.84 8.16
N LEU A 83 7.09 11.10 7.80
CA LEU A 83 7.92 11.40 6.63
C LEU A 83 7.18 11.28 5.30
N ASP A 84 6.15 10.44 5.21
CA ASP A 84 5.20 10.36 4.09
C ASP A 84 4.58 11.73 3.75
N ALA A 85 4.04 12.41 4.76
CA ALA A 85 3.43 13.73 4.55
C ALA A 85 4.46 14.77 4.06
N PHE A 86 5.70 14.65 4.53
CA PHE A 86 6.80 15.53 4.13
C PHE A 86 7.34 15.24 2.74
N ASP A 87 7.47 13.97 2.33
CA ASP A 87 7.98 13.62 1.00
C ASP A 87 7.03 14.08 -0.10
N GLY A 88 5.71 13.97 0.10
CA GLY A 88 4.69 14.38 -0.84
C GLY A 88 4.55 15.90 -0.90
N HIS A 89 4.83 16.59 0.21
CA HIS A 89 4.92 18.05 0.23
C HIS A 89 6.17 18.54 -0.52
N ALA A 90 7.33 17.94 -0.21
CA ALA A 90 8.61 18.28 -0.85
C ALA A 90 8.59 17.99 -2.36
N ALA A 91 8.04 16.86 -2.79
CA ALA A 91 7.90 16.50 -4.20
C ALA A 91 7.11 17.54 -5.00
N ARG A 92 6.05 18.10 -4.40
CA ARG A 92 5.21 19.15 -5.01
C ARG A 92 5.88 20.51 -4.99
N ALA A 93 6.48 20.89 -3.87
CA ALA A 93 7.16 22.18 -3.71
C ALA A 93 8.38 22.31 -4.63
N LEU A 94 9.11 21.21 -4.84
CA LEU A 94 10.31 21.17 -5.69
C LEU A 94 10.01 20.75 -7.14
N ASN A 95 8.76 20.42 -7.46
CA ASN A 95 8.34 19.90 -8.76
C ASN A 95 9.17 18.69 -9.23
N GLN A 96 9.58 17.83 -8.28
CA GLN A 96 10.40 16.63 -8.51
C GLN A 96 9.58 15.33 -8.41
N GLY A 97 8.25 15.42 -8.50
CA GLY A 97 7.36 14.26 -8.45
C GLY A 97 7.59 13.32 -9.63
N THR A 98 7.80 12.03 -9.36
CA THR A 98 7.90 10.98 -10.38
C THR A 98 6.76 9.98 -10.26
N LYS A 99 6.36 9.36 -11.39
CA LYS A 99 5.33 8.29 -11.38
C LYS A 99 5.77 7.08 -10.54
N PHE A 100 7.07 6.75 -10.62
CA PHE A 100 7.65 5.68 -9.83
C PHE A 100 7.60 5.99 -8.33
N GLY A 101 8.00 7.21 -7.93
CA GLY A 101 7.92 7.65 -6.53
C GLY A 101 6.50 7.60 -5.97
N ALA A 102 5.51 8.10 -6.72
CA ALA A 102 4.11 8.04 -6.30
C ALA A 102 3.58 6.59 -6.17
N MET A 103 4.02 5.67 -7.03
CA MET A 103 3.65 4.26 -6.93
C MET A 103 4.35 3.57 -5.75
N LEU A 104 5.63 3.88 -5.53
CA LEU A 104 6.44 3.33 -4.44
C LEU A 104 5.90 3.78 -3.07
N ASP A 105 5.48 5.04 -2.97
CA ASP A 105 4.87 5.62 -1.78
C ASP A 105 3.58 4.88 -1.40
N MET A 106 2.64 4.78 -2.36
CA MET A 106 1.40 4.04 -2.17
C MET A 106 1.65 2.58 -1.78
N LEU A 107 2.63 1.91 -2.38
CA LEU A 107 2.96 0.52 -2.03
C LEU A 107 3.55 0.41 -0.61
N THR A 108 4.43 1.35 -0.25
CA THR A 108 5.11 1.36 1.05
C THR A 108 4.12 1.60 2.18
N ASP A 109 3.14 2.49 2.02
CA ASP A 109 2.01 2.66 2.93
C ASP A 109 1.34 1.32 3.27
N ARG A 110 0.99 0.58 2.21
CA ARG A 110 0.23 -0.67 2.35
C ARG A 110 1.06 -1.73 3.03
N CYS A 111 2.31 -1.92 2.58
CA CYS A 111 3.23 -2.86 3.21
C CYS A 111 3.46 -2.53 4.69
N ALA A 112 3.61 -1.25 5.05
CA ALA A 112 3.81 -0.83 6.43
C ALA A 112 2.59 -1.18 7.31
N THR A 113 1.40 -0.85 6.83
CA THR A 113 0.12 -1.16 7.48
C THR A 113 -0.03 -2.69 7.65
N MET A 114 0.24 -3.45 6.59
CA MET A 114 0.21 -4.92 6.62
C MET A 114 1.11 -5.49 7.73
N CYS A 115 2.37 -5.04 7.79
CA CYS A 115 3.32 -5.51 8.79
C CYS A 115 2.87 -5.16 10.23
N LEU A 116 2.26 -4.00 10.44
CA LEU A 116 1.66 -3.64 11.72
C LEU A 116 0.49 -4.56 12.07
N LEU A 117 -0.41 -4.84 11.12
CA LEU A 117 -1.55 -5.75 11.32
C LEU A 117 -1.11 -7.20 11.60
N VAL A 118 -0.02 -7.68 10.98
CA VAL A 118 0.55 -9.00 11.31
C VAL A 118 1.00 -9.03 12.77
N ASN A 119 1.72 -8.00 13.24
CA ASN A 119 2.13 -7.93 14.64
C ASN A 119 0.91 -7.88 15.58
N LEU A 120 -0.11 -7.10 15.25
CA LEU A 120 -1.37 -7.07 16.01
C LEU A 120 -2.08 -8.43 16.05
N ALA A 121 -2.09 -9.18 14.95
CA ALA A 121 -2.65 -10.53 14.92
C ALA A 121 -1.89 -11.50 15.84
N LEU A 122 -0.57 -11.33 15.98
CA LEU A 122 0.23 -12.12 16.93
C LEU A 122 -0.07 -11.75 18.40
N LEU A 123 -0.29 -10.46 18.69
CA LEU A 123 -0.62 -9.97 20.04
C LEU A 123 -2.07 -10.26 20.44
N TYR A 124 -2.99 -10.25 19.47
CA TYR A 124 -4.42 -10.44 19.68
C TYR A 124 -4.97 -11.62 18.85
N PRO A 125 -4.63 -12.88 19.20
CA PRO A 125 -4.97 -14.05 18.38
C PRO A 125 -6.48 -14.18 18.10
N SER A 126 -7.33 -13.82 19.06
CA SER A 126 -8.79 -13.88 18.95
C SER A 126 -9.37 -12.98 17.84
N TYR A 127 -8.66 -11.92 17.44
CA TYR A 127 -9.09 -10.96 16.43
C TYR A 127 -8.32 -11.10 15.10
N THR A 128 -7.46 -12.11 14.97
CA THR A 128 -6.65 -12.40 13.76
C THR A 128 -7.46 -12.34 12.47
N PHE A 129 -8.64 -12.95 12.48
CA PHE A 129 -9.52 -13.01 11.31
C PHE A 129 -9.97 -11.60 10.84
N LEU A 130 -10.24 -10.68 11.79
CA LEU A 130 -10.60 -9.30 11.46
C LEU A 130 -9.43 -8.54 10.83
N PHE A 131 -8.21 -8.72 11.37
CA PHE A 131 -7.01 -8.12 10.77
C PHE A 131 -6.73 -8.68 9.37
N GLN A 132 -6.92 -9.98 9.15
CA GLN A 132 -6.79 -10.60 7.84
C GLN A 132 -7.78 -10.01 6.84
N ILE A 133 -9.07 -9.91 7.20
CA ILE A 133 -10.08 -9.28 6.33
C ILE A 133 -9.72 -7.83 6.05
N SER A 134 -9.36 -7.05 7.07
CA SER A 134 -9.00 -5.64 6.92
C SER A 134 -7.82 -5.47 5.95
N MET A 135 -6.79 -6.30 6.11
CA MET A 135 -5.61 -6.30 5.26
C MET A 135 -5.93 -6.69 3.81
N SER A 136 -6.66 -7.79 3.61
CA SER A 136 -7.06 -8.25 2.28
C SER A 136 -7.94 -7.23 1.57
N LEU A 137 -8.87 -6.60 2.29
CA LEU A 137 -9.74 -5.57 1.75
C LEU A 137 -8.96 -4.32 1.32
N ASP A 138 -8.02 -3.85 2.14
CA ASP A 138 -7.23 -2.67 1.81
C ASP A 138 -6.37 -2.89 0.56
N ILE A 139 -5.67 -4.03 0.47
CA ILE A 139 -4.87 -4.38 -0.71
C ILE A 139 -5.75 -4.55 -1.95
N ALA A 140 -6.80 -5.37 -1.87
CA ALA A 140 -7.64 -5.69 -3.02
C ALA A 140 -8.33 -4.45 -3.59
N SER A 141 -8.87 -3.59 -2.73
CA SER A 141 -9.55 -2.36 -3.13
C SER A 141 -8.60 -1.41 -3.88
N HIS A 142 -7.40 -1.14 -3.34
CA HIS A 142 -6.44 -0.24 -3.96
C HIS A 142 -5.84 -0.84 -5.24
N TRP A 143 -5.57 -2.14 -5.25
CA TRP A 143 -5.02 -2.84 -6.42
C TRP A 143 -5.98 -2.79 -7.61
N LEU A 144 -7.24 -3.17 -7.40
CA LEU A 144 -8.26 -3.13 -8.45
C LEU A 144 -8.55 -1.70 -8.91
N HIS A 145 -8.54 -0.73 -7.99
CA HIS A 145 -8.70 0.66 -8.38
C HIS A 145 -7.55 1.19 -9.22
N LEU A 146 -6.30 0.91 -8.84
CA LEU A 146 -5.12 1.27 -9.61
C LEU A 146 -5.21 0.67 -11.02
N HIS A 147 -5.49 -0.63 -11.12
CA HIS A 147 -5.66 -1.31 -12.40
C HIS A 147 -6.78 -0.71 -13.25
N SER A 148 -7.96 -0.49 -12.66
CA SER A 148 -9.09 0.11 -13.37
C SER A 148 -8.78 1.51 -13.90
N SER A 149 -8.02 2.30 -13.13
CA SER A 149 -7.62 3.66 -13.52
C SER A 149 -6.61 3.66 -14.65
N MET A 150 -5.66 2.72 -14.64
CA MET A 150 -4.67 2.54 -15.70
C MET A 150 -5.33 2.09 -17.02
N MET A 151 -6.29 1.18 -16.96
CA MET A 151 -7.05 0.71 -18.13
C MET A 151 -7.97 1.80 -18.71
N LYS A 152 -8.52 2.67 -17.85
CA LYS A 152 -9.34 3.82 -18.28
C LYS A 152 -8.52 4.85 -19.06
N GLY A 153 -7.25 5.03 -18.71
CA GLY A 153 -6.32 5.94 -19.40
C GLY A 153 -6.00 5.55 -20.84
N SER A 154 -6.20 4.29 -21.26
CA SER A 154 -5.96 3.84 -22.63
C SER A 154 -7.19 3.91 -23.54
N THR A 155 -8.40 4.10 -22.99
CA THR A 155 -9.69 4.01 -23.73
C THR A 155 -10.51 5.31 -23.64
N SER A 156 -9.92 6.40 -24.14
CA SER A 156 -10.23 7.81 -23.83
C SER A 156 -11.63 8.40 -24.14
N HIS A 157 -12.68 7.65 -24.53
CA HIS A 157 -13.94 8.31 -24.96
C HIS A 157 -15.29 7.73 -24.50
N LYS A 158 -15.35 6.61 -23.76
CA LYS A 158 -16.64 6.05 -23.31
C LYS A 158 -16.65 5.42 -21.91
N ALA A 159 -15.58 5.58 -21.13
CA ALA A 159 -15.45 4.92 -19.85
C ALA A 159 -16.24 5.65 -18.75
N ILE A 160 -17.30 4.97 -18.27
CA ILE A 160 -18.17 5.33 -17.14
C ILE A 160 -17.39 6.01 -16.02
N ASP A 161 -17.91 7.14 -15.57
CA ASP A 161 -17.29 7.99 -14.56
C ASP A 161 -17.17 7.25 -13.22
N LEU A 162 -16.00 7.38 -12.59
CA LEU A 162 -15.75 6.91 -11.22
C LEU A 162 -16.66 7.65 -10.19
N SER A 163 -17.34 8.69 -10.66
CA SER A 163 -18.09 9.69 -9.90
C SER A 163 -19.55 9.36 -9.63
N GLY A 164 -20.05 8.17 -9.97
CA GLY A 164 -21.46 7.86 -9.72
C GLY A 164 -21.83 7.92 -8.22
N ASN A 165 -20.85 7.69 -7.34
CA ASN A 165 -21.06 7.64 -5.90
C ASN A 165 -20.51 8.92 -5.21
N PRO A 166 -21.36 9.80 -4.65
CA PRO A 166 -20.95 11.08 -4.08
C PRO A 166 -19.97 10.94 -2.91
N ILE A 167 -20.06 9.83 -2.16
CA ILE A 167 -19.16 9.51 -1.04
C ILE A 167 -17.72 9.31 -1.54
N LEU A 168 -17.55 8.56 -2.62
CA LEU A 168 -16.24 8.28 -3.20
C LEU A 168 -15.64 9.56 -3.80
N ARG A 169 -16.48 10.38 -4.43
CA ARG A 169 -16.07 11.69 -4.95
C ARG A 169 -15.59 12.60 -3.83
N LEU A 170 -16.31 12.70 -2.72
CA LEU A 170 -15.88 13.52 -1.57
C LEU A 170 -14.54 13.04 -1.02
N TYR A 171 -14.39 11.73 -0.83
CA TYR A 171 -13.18 11.11 -0.30
C TYR A 171 -11.93 11.41 -1.15
N TYR A 172 -12.03 11.35 -2.48
CA TYR A 172 -10.90 11.64 -3.37
C TYR A 172 -10.74 13.12 -3.76
N THR A 173 -11.81 13.91 -3.71
CA THR A 173 -11.74 15.35 -4.04
C THR A 173 -11.10 16.15 -2.92
N SER A 174 -11.33 15.76 -1.66
CA SER A 174 -10.86 16.50 -0.50
C SER A 174 -9.64 15.86 0.14
N ARG A 175 -8.45 16.43 -0.15
CA ARG A 175 -7.17 15.98 0.45
C ARG A 175 -7.20 15.90 1.99
N PRO A 176 -7.82 16.85 2.73
CA PRO A 176 -7.89 16.75 4.19
C PRO A 176 -8.68 15.54 4.67
N VAL A 177 -9.76 15.16 3.99
CA VAL A 177 -10.56 13.98 4.36
C VAL A 177 -9.78 12.70 4.12
N LEU A 178 -9.11 12.59 2.97
CA LEU A 178 -8.24 11.46 2.67
C LEU A 178 -7.14 11.31 3.74
N PHE A 179 -6.48 12.42 4.08
CA PHE A 179 -5.42 12.44 5.08
C PHE A 179 -5.94 12.03 6.47
N VAL A 180 -7.04 12.63 6.93
CA VAL A 180 -7.64 12.30 8.25
C VAL A 180 -8.08 10.84 8.33
N MET A 181 -8.66 10.30 7.25
CA MET A 181 -9.10 8.90 7.22
C MET A 181 -7.93 7.92 7.23
N CYS A 182 -6.86 8.18 6.45
CA CYS A 182 -5.64 7.38 6.50
C CYS A 182 -4.92 7.50 7.84
N MET A 183 -4.70 8.72 8.32
CA MET A 183 -4.04 8.98 9.61
C MET A 183 -4.81 8.36 10.77
N GLY A 184 -6.14 8.49 10.81
CA GLY A 184 -6.96 7.93 11.89
C GLY A 184 -6.98 6.40 11.89
N ASN A 185 -6.91 5.77 10.70
CA ASN A 185 -6.76 4.32 10.59
C ASN A 185 -5.40 3.83 11.08
N GLU A 186 -4.32 4.48 10.65
CA GLU A 186 -2.98 4.15 11.14
C GLU A 186 -2.86 4.36 12.64
N LEU A 187 -3.40 5.48 13.13
CA LEU A 187 -3.41 5.80 14.55
C LEU A 187 -4.23 4.77 15.34
N PHE A 188 -5.35 4.26 14.82
CA PHE A 188 -6.11 3.19 15.46
C PHE A 188 -5.24 1.94 15.70
N PHE A 189 -4.54 1.45 14.67
CA PHE A 189 -3.70 0.26 14.80
C PHE A 189 -2.48 0.51 15.70
N CYS A 190 -1.86 1.69 15.62
CA CYS A 190 -0.78 2.07 16.53
C CYS A 190 -1.25 2.14 18.00
N LEU A 191 -2.41 2.74 18.25
CA LEU A 191 -2.99 2.82 19.60
C LEU A 191 -3.36 1.44 20.13
N LEU A 192 -3.90 0.56 19.29
CA LEU A 192 -4.21 -0.82 19.66
C LEU A 192 -2.94 -1.60 20.03
N TYR A 193 -1.85 -1.37 19.30
CA TYR A 193 -0.53 -1.95 19.59
C TYR A 193 0.02 -1.45 20.93
N VAL A 194 0.01 -0.13 21.16
CA VAL A 194 0.48 0.47 22.42
C VAL A 194 -0.38 0.01 23.60
N SER A 195 -1.70 -0.04 23.43
CA SER A 195 -2.64 -0.45 24.49
C SER A 195 -2.44 -1.88 24.96
N TYR A 196 -1.84 -2.75 24.14
CA TYR A 196 -1.50 -4.12 24.56
C TYR A 196 -0.45 -4.13 25.69
N TYR A 197 0.48 -3.18 25.68
CA TYR A 197 1.60 -3.12 26.63
C TYR A 197 1.35 -2.22 27.84
N ILE A 198 0.21 -1.51 27.88
CA ILE A 198 -0.17 -0.64 29.00
C ILE A 198 -1.22 -1.36 29.85
N GLU A 199 -0.86 -1.68 31.10
CA GLU A 199 -1.78 -2.36 32.04
C GLU A 199 -2.96 -1.47 32.47
N GLU A 200 -2.72 -0.17 32.68
CA GLU A 200 -3.77 0.81 33.04
C GLU A 200 -3.78 2.01 32.08
N PRO A 201 -4.48 1.91 30.94
CA PRO A 201 -4.55 3.02 29.98
C PRO A 201 -5.36 4.17 30.55
N HIS A 202 -4.80 5.39 30.49
CA HIS A 202 -5.52 6.60 30.85
C HIS A 202 -6.82 6.75 30.04
N VAL A 203 -7.86 7.30 30.67
CA VAL A 203 -9.20 7.48 30.08
C VAL A 203 -9.16 8.23 28.73
N TRP A 204 -8.29 9.23 28.59
CA TRP A 204 -8.15 9.97 27.33
C TRP A 204 -7.67 9.09 26.15
N LEU A 205 -6.84 8.09 26.43
CA LEU A 205 -6.32 7.16 25.43
C LEU A 205 -7.45 6.25 24.92
N GLN A 206 -8.36 5.85 25.81
CA GLN A 206 -9.53 5.05 25.46
C GLN A 206 -10.52 5.84 24.59
N TRP A 207 -10.77 7.10 24.92
CA TRP A 207 -11.57 8.00 24.08
C TRP A 207 -10.97 8.17 22.69
N LEU A 208 -9.65 8.41 22.64
CA LEU A 208 -8.94 8.56 21.37
C LEU A 208 -9.01 7.28 20.54
N LEU A 209 -8.79 6.12 21.17
CA LEU A 209 -8.93 4.81 20.52
C LEU A 209 -10.35 4.61 19.97
N GLY A 210 -11.39 4.97 20.73
CA GLY A 210 -12.78 4.91 20.28
C GLY A 210 -13.06 5.78 19.06
N VAL A 211 -12.55 7.02 19.05
CA VAL A 211 -12.66 7.92 17.88
C VAL A 211 -11.93 7.33 16.67
N CYS A 212 -10.70 6.83 16.85
CA CYS A 212 -9.93 6.22 15.77
C CYS A 212 -10.59 4.92 15.27
N ALA A 213 -11.25 4.16 16.13
CA ALA A 213 -12.00 2.96 15.74
C ALA A 213 -13.16 3.30 14.81
N VAL A 214 -13.90 4.39 15.09
CA VAL A 214 -14.96 4.87 14.18
C VAL A 214 -14.36 5.24 12.83
N VAL A 215 -13.22 5.95 12.81
CA VAL A 215 -12.51 6.30 11.57
C VAL A 215 -12.05 5.04 10.81
N CYS A 216 -11.52 4.05 11.50
CA CYS A 216 -11.12 2.77 10.92
C CYS A 216 -12.31 2.07 10.25
N VAL A 217 -13.45 1.96 10.92
CA VAL A 217 -14.66 1.33 10.36
C VAL A 217 -15.17 2.10 9.15
N LEU A 218 -15.22 3.43 9.22
CA LEU A 218 -15.61 4.28 8.10
C LEU A 218 -14.65 4.10 6.90
N LYS A 219 -13.34 4.06 7.14
CA LYS A 219 -12.35 3.79 6.09
C LYS A 219 -12.54 2.41 5.49
N SER A 220 -12.73 1.37 6.28
CA SER A 220 -12.99 0.01 5.78
C SER A 220 -14.26 -0.02 4.93
N ALA A 221 -15.34 0.65 5.33
CA ALA A 221 -16.56 0.76 4.53
C ALA A 221 -16.31 1.48 3.19
N ILE A 222 -15.50 2.55 3.19
CA ILE A 222 -15.08 3.22 1.96
C ILE A 222 -14.23 2.29 1.08
N SER A 223 -13.33 1.49 1.65
CA SER A 223 -12.55 0.49 0.91
C SER A 223 -13.44 -0.58 0.26
N VAL A 224 -14.54 -1.00 0.91
CA VAL A 224 -15.54 -1.87 0.27
C VAL A 224 -16.23 -1.19 -0.91
N LEU A 225 -16.69 0.05 -0.73
CA LEU A 225 -17.30 0.82 -1.83
C LEU A 225 -16.32 1.00 -2.99
N HIS A 226 -15.05 1.22 -2.66
CA HIS A 226 -13.97 1.38 -3.61
C HIS A 226 -13.75 0.10 -4.43
N LEU A 227 -13.70 -1.06 -3.74
CA LEU A 227 -13.61 -2.37 -4.36
C LEU A 227 -14.79 -2.64 -5.31
N ILE A 228 -16.03 -2.45 -4.84
CA ILE A 228 -17.24 -2.68 -5.66
C ILE A 228 -17.23 -1.79 -6.90
N THR A 229 -16.89 -0.51 -6.74
CA THR A 229 -16.86 0.46 -7.85
C THR A 229 -15.78 0.08 -8.86
N ALA A 230 -14.57 -0.27 -8.41
CA ALA A 230 -13.50 -0.71 -9.28
C ALA A 230 -13.86 -2.00 -10.05
N SER A 231 -14.44 -2.99 -9.39
CA SER A 231 -14.90 -4.23 -10.04
C SER A 231 -15.96 -3.98 -11.11
N ARG A 232 -16.94 -3.09 -10.85
CA ARG A 232 -17.95 -2.71 -11.84
C ARG A 232 -17.33 -2.02 -13.04
N ASN A 233 -16.35 -1.15 -12.82
CA ASN A 233 -15.66 -0.46 -13.91
C ASN A 233 -14.85 -1.42 -14.76
N MET A 234 -14.15 -2.39 -14.16
CA MET A 234 -13.43 -3.42 -14.92
C MET A 234 -14.38 -4.27 -15.76
N ALA A 235 -15.50 -4.73 -15.18
CA ALA A 235 -16.50 -5.48 -15.94
C ALA A 235 -17.09 -4.67 -17.11
N ALA A 236 -17.29 -3.37 -16.93
CA ALA A 236 -17.76 -2.50 -18.02
C ALA A 236 -16.72 -2.32 -19.13
N ILE A 237 -15.43 -2.23 -18.78
CA ILE A 237 -14.34 -2.18 -19.76
C ILE A 237 -14.32 -3.48 -20.57
N ASP A 238 -14.38 -4.64 -19.91
CA ASP A 238 -14.39 -5.95 -20.56
C ASP A 238 -15.54 -6.10 -21.57
N VAL A 239 -16.75 -5.65 -21.21
CA VAL A 239 -17.91 -5.65 -22.12
C VAL A 239 -17.62 -4.74 -23.32
N SER A 240 -17.10 -3.54 -23.09
CA SER A 240 -16.84 -2.58 -24.17
C SER A 240 -15.74 -3.03 -25.13
N ASP A 241 -14.73 -3.75 -24.64
CA ASP A 241 -13.66 -4.27 -25.47
C ASP A 241 -14.14 -5.45 -26.33
N ARG A 242 -15.01 -6.33 -25.78
CA ARG A 242 -15.68 -7.39 -26.55
C ARG A 242 -16.58 -6.83 -27.66
N GLU A 243 -17.31 -5.75 -27.40
CA GLU A 243 -18.12 -5.07 -28.42
C GLU A 243 -17.27 -4.50 -29.55
N ARG A 244 -16.13 -3.89 -29.21
CA ARG A 244 -15.18 -3.37 -30.19
C ARG A 244 -14.58 -4.47 -31.04
N GLU A 245 -14.18 -5.59 -30.44
CA GLU A 245 -13.67 -6.75 -31.17
C GLU A 245 -14.73 -7.32 -32.12
N ARG A 246 -15.99 -7.44 -31.68
CA ARG A 246 -17.09 -7.86 -32.54
C ARG A 246 -17.30 -6.91 -33.72
N SER A 247 -17.30 -5.60 -33.49
CA SER A 247 -17.46 -4.60 -34.55
C SER A 247 -16.32 -4.55 -35.57
N LYS A 248 -15.14 -5.08 -35.24
CA LYS A 248 -14.01 -5.21 -36.17
C LYS A 248 -14.07 -6.49 -37.01
N ALA A 249 -14.83 -7.49 -36.54
CA ALA A 249 -14.98 -8.78 -37.19
C ALA A 249 -16.15 -8.81 -38.19
N GLU A 250 -17.13 -7.90 -38.02
CA GLU A 250 -18.23 -7.61 -38.96
C GLU A 250 -17.77 -6.65 -40.07
#